data_AF-A0A8T4J883-F1
#
_entry.id   AF-A0A8T4J883-F1
#
_cell.length_a   1.000
_cell.length_b   1.000
_cell.length_c   1.000
_cell.angle_alpha   90.00
_cell.angle_beta   90.00
_cell.angle_gamma   90.00
#
_symmetry.space_group_name_H-M   'P 1'
#
loop_
_entity.id
_entity.type
_entity.pdbx_description
1 polymer ?
#
loop_
_entity_poly.entity_id
_entity_poly.type
_entity_poly.pdbx_seq_one_letter_code
_entity_poly.pdbx_strand_id
1 'polypeptide(L)'
;RGRRTVNGKIQLRVPKDVIKAKCAPFLRRGKPAHLPQLMSCTPFDIISTYGAQYRGVVQYYLPAGDVYRLDRLKGVMLTSMLKTLAARHRSGVTAMANKYKTVIRTPSGPRRCFEAKVEREGRKPLIARFGGIPLTRQRKAVINDLP
;
A
#
# COMPACT_ATOMS: atom_id res chain seq x y z
N ARG A 1 -41.92 -10.27 15.20
CA ARG A 1 -40.73 -10.97 15.73
C ARG A 1 -39.77 -11.25 14.57
N GLY A 2 -38.47 -11.06 14.80
CA GLY A 2 -37.46 -10.70 13.80
C GLY A 2 -37.18 -11.75 12.72
N ARG A 3 -37.35 -11.34 11.46
CA ARG A 3 -36.75 -12.02 10.32
C ARG A 3 -35.26 -11.68 10.30
N ARG A 4 -34.39 -12.67 10.56
CA ARG A 4 -32.98 -12.60 10.17
C ARG A 4 -32.95 -12.44 8.66
N THR A 5 -32.63 -11.25 8.17
CA THR A 5 -32.25 -11.02 6.78
C THR A 5 -30.88 -11.66 6.56
N VAL A 6 -30.87 -12.97 6.29
CA VAL A 6 -29.66 -13.70 5.90
C VAL A 6 -29.31 -13.25 4.48
N ASN A 7 -28.51 -12.19 4.38
CA ASN A 7 -27.63 -11.83 3.25
C ASN A 7 -27.94 -12.49 1.88
N GLY A 8 -29.07 -12.15 1.25
CA GLY A 8 -29.50 -12.72 -0.03
C GLY A 8 -28.75 -12.21 -1.28
N LYS A 9 -27.55 -11.66 -1.15
CA LYS A 9 -26.73 -11.19 -2.27
C LYS A 9 -25.30 -11.69 -2.09
N ILE A 10 -24.76 -12.41 -3.07
CA ILE A 10 -23.35 -12.82 -3.12
C ILE A 10 -22.49 -11.56 -3.00
N GLN A 11 -21.59 -11.52 -2.01
CA GLN A 11 -20.69 -10.40 -1.77
C GLN A 11 -19.26 -10.91 -1.61
N LEU A 12 -18.34 -10.35 -2.40
CA LEU A 12 -16.92 -10.51 -2.16
C LEU A 12 -16.54 -9.78 -0.86
N ARG A 13 -15.75 -10.44 -0.02
CA ARG A 13 -15.19 -9.89 1.22
C ARG A 13 -13.70 -10.13 1.30
N VAL A 14 -12.99 -9.26 2.02
CA VAL A 14 -11.58 -9.43 2.34
C VAL A 14 -11.45 -10.37 3.55
N PRO A 15 -10.87 -11.57 3.40
CA PRO A 15 -10.69 -12.48 4.53
C PRO A 15 -9.70 -11.92 5.55
N LYS A 16 -10.00 -12.08 6.85
CA LYS A 16 -9.10 -11.62 7.92
C LYS A 16 -7.73 -12.30 7.86
N ASP A 17 -7.69 -13.57 7.47
CA ASP A 17 -6.46 -14.34 7.41
C ASP A 17 -5.57 -13.90 6.25
N VAL A 18 -6.15 -13.42 5.15
CA VAL A 18 -5.38 -12.79 4.07
C VAL A 18 -4.72 -11.50 4.55
N ILE A 19 -5.43 -10.66 5.31
CA ILE A 19 -4.84 -9.44 5.89
C ILE A 19 -3.68 -9.80 6.82
N LYS A 20 -3.87 -10.78 7.72
CA LYS A 20 -2.82 -11.25 8.62
C LYS A 20 -1.62 -11.79 7.83
N ALA A 21 -1.85 -12.67 6.87
CA ALA A 21 -0.81 -13.30 6.05
C ALA A 21 -0.02 -12.25 5.24
N LYS A 22 -0.69 -11.27 4.64
CA LYS A 22 -0.04 -10.19 3.90
C LYS A 22 0.68 -9.18 4.80
N CYS A 23 0.27 -9.05 6.07
CA CYS A 23 1.00 -8.23 7.04
C CYS A 23 2.25 -8.94 7.59
N ALA A 24 2.21 -10.28 7.73
CA ALA A 24 3.25 -11.05 8.42
C ALA A 24 4.70 -10.77 7.94
N PRO A 25 5.00 -10.65 6.64
CA PRO A 25 6.36 -10.35 6.16
C PRO A 25 6.92 -9.03 6.67
N PHE A 26 6.05 -8.06 7.01
CA PHE A 26 6.43 -6.71 7.43
C PHE A 26 6.46 -6.54 8.95
N LEU A 27 6.16 -7.62 9.69
CA LEU A 27 6.10 -7.62 11.15
C LEU A 27 7.28 -8.39 11.74
N ARG A 28 7.88 -7.84 12.81
CA ARG A 28 8.81 -8.56 13.69
C ARG A 28 8.27 -8.48 15.11
N ARG A 29 8.04 -9.64 15.73
CA ARG A 29 7.41 -9.74 17.07
C ARG A 29 6.09 -8.95 17.16
N GLY A 30 5.26 -9.09 16.12
CA GLY A 30 3.95 -8.42 16.03
C GLY A 30 3.97 -6.91 15.74
N LYS A 31 5.15 -6.29 15.63
CA LYS A 31 5.29 -4.84 15.33
C LYS A 31 5.87 -4.62 13.93
N PRO A 32 5.44 -3.58 13.19
CA PRO A 32 6.07 -3.26 11.92
C PRO A 32 7.57 -3.01 12.08
N ALA A 33 8.39 -3.64 11.26
CA ALA A 33 9.86 -3.56 11.32
C ALA A 33 10.44 -3.21 9.96
N HIS A 34 11.71 -2.79 9.91
CA HIS A 34 12.38 -2.65 8.61
C HIS A 34 12.59 -4.02 7.98
N LEU A 35 12.70 -4.05 6.64
CA LEU A 35 13.08 -5.24 5.88
C LEU A 35 14.58 -5.19 5.57
N PRO A 36 15.43 -6.01 6.22
CA PRO A 36 16.88 -5.97 6.01
C PRO A 36 17.30 -6.14 4.55
N GLN A 37 16.62 -7.03 3.82
CA GLN A 37 16.90 -7.34 2.42
C GLN A 37 16.67 -6.15 1.46
N LEU A 38 15.90 -5.14 1.88
CA LEU A 38 15.65 -3.94 1.08
C LEU A 38 16.50 -2.74 1.50
N MET A 39 17.28 -2.85 2.59
CA MET A 39 18.09 -1.74 3.09
C MET A 39 19.19 -1.34 2.10
N SER A 40 19.74 -2.31 1.37
CA SER A 40 20.73 -2.10 0.31
C SER A 40 20.16 -1.62 -1.03
N CYS A 41 18.82 -1.55 -1.18
CA CYS A 41 17.99 -1.15 -2.34
C CYS A 41 18.39 0.15 -3.06
N THR A 42 17.49 0.86 -3.74
CA THR A 42 17.51 2.34 -3.76
C THR A 42 16.23 2.84 -3.09
N PRO A 43 16.10 4.11 -2.67
CA PRO A 43 14.82 4.60 -2.16
C PRO A 43 13.67 4.40 -3.15
N PHE A 44 13.98 4.52 -4.45
CA PHE A 44 13.07 4.21 -5.54
C PHE A 44 12.66 2.73 -5.50
N ASP A 45 13.60 1.79 -5.47
CA ASP A 45 13.29 0.35 -5.46
C ASP A 45 12.53 -0.08 -4.21
N ILE A 46 12.86 0.51 -3.05
CA ILE A 46 12.14 0.26 -1.80
C ILE A 46 10.68 0.68 -1.97
N ILE A 47 10.41 1.93 -2.35
CA ILE A 47 9.03 2.43 -2.51
C ILE A 47 8.30 1.67 -3.62
N SER A 48 8.98 1.33 -4.71
CA SER A 48 8.43 0.56 -5.83
C SER A 48 7.99 -0.84 -5.37
N THR A 49 8.87 -1.55 -4.66
CA THR A 49 8.61 -2.90 -4.15
C THR A 49 7.41 -2.92 -3.20
N TYR A 50 7.38 -2.03 -2.22
CA TYR A 50 6.23 -1.91 -1.31
C TYR A 50 4.96 -1.49 -2.05
N GLY A 51 5.09 -0.57 -3.01
CA GLY A 51 4.00 -0.07 -3.84
C GLY A 51 3.34 -1.17 -4.67
N ALA A 52 4.15 -1.97 -5.37
CA ALA A 52 3.68 -3.08 -6.19
C ALA A 52 2.98 -4.17 -5.35
N GLN A 53 3.59 -4.57 -4.23
CA GLN A 53 2.99 -5.56 -3.32
C GLN A 53 1.64 -5.08 -2.76
N TYR A 54 1.57 -3.83 -2.32
CA TYR A 54 0.33 -3.26 -1.80
C TYR A 54 -0.73 -3.13 -2.90
N ARG A 55 -0.36 -2.62 -4.08
CA ARG A 55 -1.25 -2.42 -5.21
C ARG A 55 -1.86 -3.75 -5.67
N GLY A 56 -1.07 -4.81 -5.81
CA GLY A 56 -1.57 -6.12 -6.24
C GLY A 56 -2.62 -6.69 -5.29
N VAL A 57 -2.41 -6.58 -3.98
CA VAL A 57 -3.42 -7.02 -2.99
C VAL A 57 -4.68 -6.15 -3.04
N VAL A 58 -4.52 -4.82 -3.11
CA VAL A 58 -5.66 -3.91 -3.14
C VAL A 58 -6.50 -4.11 -4.38
N GLN A 59 -5.90 -4.17 -5.57
CA GLN A 59 -6.61 -4.33 -6.84
C GLN A 59 -7.48 -5.59 -6.85
N TYR A 60 -6.95 -6.72 -6.36
CA TYR A 60 -7.71 -7.97 -6.26
C TYR A 60 -8.97 -7.84 -5.38
N TYR A 61 -8.89 -7.05 -4.30
CA TYR A 61 -9.97 -6.88 -3.33
C TYR A 61 -10.81 -5.61 -3.51
N LEU A 62 -10.54 -4.75 -4.51
CA LEU A 62 -11.33 -3.55 -4.77
C LEU A 62 -12.85 -3.81 -4.95
N PRO A 63 -13.31 -4.94 -5.52
CA PRO A 63 -14.74 -5.25 -5.58
C PRO A 63 -15.38 -5.61 -4.23
N ALA A 64 -14.58 -5.89 -3.21
CA ALA A 64 -15.04 -6.35 -1.91
C ALA A 64 -15.81 -5.25 -1.17
N GLY A 65 -16.93 -5.63 -0.53
CA GLY A 65 -17.75 -4.69 0.23
C GLY A 65 -17.05 -4.09 1.45
N ASP A 66 -16.03 -4.77 1.96
CA ASP A 66 -15.25 -4.43 3.14
C ASP A 66 -13.77 -4.13 2.82
N VAL A 67 -13.48 -3.65 1.61
CA VAL A 67 -12.11 -3.30 1.17
C VAL A 67 -11.39 -2.30 2.09
N TYR A 68 -12.13 -1.48 2.83
CA TYR A 68 -11.58 -0.58 3.86
C TYR A 68 -10.74 -1.32 4.91
N ARG A 69 -10.96 -2.63 5.12
CA ARG A 69 -10.16 -3.45 6.03
C ARG A 69 -8.69 -3.55 5.63
N LEU A 70 -8.35 -3.31 4.36
CA LEU A 70 -6.96 -3.22 3.89
C LEU A 70 -6.22 -1.99 4.43
N ASP A 71 -6.90 -1.05 5.11
CA ASP A 71 -6.23 0.04 5.81
C ASP A 71 -5.22 -0.47 6.85
N ARG A 72 -5.50 -1.61 7.50
CA ARG A 72 -4.55 -2.30 8.38
C ARG A 72 -3.27 -2.68 7.65
N LEU A 73 -3.39 -3.30 6.47
CA LEU A 73 -2.24 -3.69 5.66
C LEU A 73 -1.45 -2.45 5.21
N LYS A 74 -2.15 -1.42 4.74
CA LYS A 74 -1.54 -0.13 4.37
C LYS A 74 -0.74 0.45 5.53
N GLY A 75 -1.29 0.48 6.74
CA GLY A 75 -0.61 1.01 7.93
C GLY A 75 0.65 0.22 8.28
N VAL A 76 0.56 -1.12 8.33
CA VAL A 76 1.70 -2.00 8.61
C VAL A 76 2.81 -1.82 7.57
N MET A 77 2.47 -1.88 6.29
CA MET A 77 3.43 -1.71 5.20
C MET A 77 4.04 -0.31 5.19
N LEU A 78 3.25 0.72 5.45
CA LEU A 78 3.74 2.10 5.51
C LEU A 78 4.81 2.26 6.60
N THR A 79 4.52 1.80 7.82
CA THR A 79 5.46 1.91 8.93
C THR A 79 6.73 1.09 8.65
N SER A 80 6.58 -0.12 8.10
CA SER A 80 7.69 -0.98 7.69
C SER A 80 8.58 -0.32 6.63
N MET A 81 7.97 0.26 5.59
CA MET A 81 8.66 0.96 4.50
C MET A 81 9.45 2.15 5.03
N LEU A 82 8.81 3.01 5.83
CA LEU A 82 9.48 4.18 6.40
C LEU A 82 10.62 3.80 7.35
N LYS A 83 10.48 2.73 8.13
CA LYS A 83 11.57 2.17 8.94
C LYS A 83 12.72 1.65 8.08
N THR A 84 12.42 1.05 6.94
CA THR A 84 13.42 0.57 5.97
C THR A 84 14.20 1.73 5.36
N LEU A 85 13.50 2.79 4.93
CA LEU A 85 14.12 4.02 4.42
C LEU A 85 14.96 4.71 5.50
N ALA A 86 14.46 4.77 6.73
CA ALA A 86 15.14 5.38 7.87
C ALA A 86 16.45 4.65 8.18
N ALA A 87 16.41 3.32 8.25
CA ALA A 87 17.58 2.49 8.50
C ALA A 87 18.65 2.66 7.40
N ARG A 88 18.22 2.70 6.14
CA ARG A 88 19.10 2.97 4.99
C ARG A 88 19.81 4.32 5.09
N HIS A 89 19.05 5.38 5.35
CA HIS A 89 19.58 6.75 5.37
C HIS A 89 20.22 7.13 6.71
N ARG A 90 20.30 6.20 7.68
CA ARG A 90 20.71 6.49 9.07
C ARG A 90 19.95 7.70 9.64
N SER A 91 18.66 7.75 9.38
CA SER A 91 17.79 8.88 9.71
C SER A 91 16.54 8.41 10.47
N GLY A 92 15.68 9.36 10.86
CA GLY A 92 14.41 9.08 11.52
C GLY A 92 13.28 8.73 10.56
N VAL A 93 12.31 7.96 11.04
CA VAL A 93 11.07 7.62 10.32
C VAL A 93 10.32 8.88 9.89
N THR A 94 10.23 9.88 10.78
CA THR A 94 9.55 11.16 10.51
C THR A 94 10.23 11.96 9.40
N ALA A 95 11.58 11.99 9.39
CA ALA A 95 12.33 12.66 8.34
C ALA A 95 12.08 12.01 6.97
N MET A 96 12.09 10.67 6.90
CA MET A 96 11.75 9.96 5.66
C MET A 96 10.31 10.14 5.26
N ALA A 97 9.37 10.17 6.22
CA ALA A 97 7.97 10.43 5.93
C ALA A 97 7.79 11.81 5.29
N ASN A 98 8.39 12.86 5.87
CA ASN A 98 8.30 14.21 5.33
C ASN A 98 8.99 14.33 3.97
N LYS A 99 10.13 13.66 3.77
CA LYS A 99 10.88 13.69 2.51
C LYS A 99 10.12 13.09 1.33
N TYR A 100 9.45 11.96 1.54
CA TYR A 100 8.80 11.21 0.45
C TYR A 100 7.28 11.40 0.39
N LYS A 101 6.66 12.07 1.36
CA LYS A 101 5.21 12.32 1.38
C LYS A 101 4.84 13.25 0.24
N THR A 102 3.82 12.85 -0.51
CA THR A 102 3.20 13.68 -1.55
C THR A 102 1.68 13.51 -1.52
N VAL A 103 0.98 14.39 -2.22
CA VAL A 103 -0.46 14.32 -2.42
C VAL A 103 -0.73 14.18 -3.91
N ILE A 104 -1.44 13.13 -4.28
CA ILE A 104 -1.86 12.90 -5.67
C ILE A 104 -3.36 13.15 -5.82
N ARG A 105 -3.74 13.65 -6.99
CA ARG A 105 -5.15 13.74 -7.37
C ARG A 105 -5.63 12.37 -7.81
N THR A 106 -6.72 11.89 -7.22
CA THR A 106 -7.41 10.66 -7.63
C THR A 106 -8.84 11.00 -8.02
N PRO A 107 -9.54 10.14 -8.80
CA PRO A 107 -10.96 10.37 -9.12
C PRO A 107 -11.86 10.53 -7.88
N SER A 108 -11.44 9.98 -6.73
CA SER A 108 -12.15 10.10 -5.45
C SER A 108 -11.58 11.19 -4.53
N GLY A 109 -10.88 12.17 -5.09
CA GLY A 109 -10.28 13.31 -4.39
C GLY A 109 -8.77 13.19 -4.11
N PRO A 110 -8.15 14.21 -3.49
CA PRO A 110 -6.74 14.20 -3.15
C PRO A 110 -6.41 13.09 -2.14
N ARG A 111 -5.32 12.36 -2.36
CA ARG A 111 -4.87 11.30 -1.46
C ARG A 111 -3.38 11.43 -1.15
N ARG A 112 -3.05 11.29 0.14
CA ARG A 112 -1.67 11.18 0.60
C ARG A 112 -1.07 9.87 0.12
N CYS A 113 0.12 9.95 -0.46
CA CYS A 113 0.94 8.80 -0.83
C CYS A 113 2.43 9.12 -0.57
N PHE A 114 3.29 8.15 -0.84
CA PHE A 114 4.73 8.30 -0.71
C PHE A 114 5.37 7.99 -2.06
N GLU A 115 6.22 8.90 -2.54
CA GLU A 115 6.74 8.89 -3.90
C GLU A 115 8.24 9.13 -3.92
N ALA A 116 8.97 8.35 -4.72
CA ALA A 116 10.35 8.62 -5.11
C ALA A 116 10.43 8.80 -6.62
N LYS A 117 11.21 9.80 -7.04
CA LYS A 117 11.45 10.12 -8.45
C LYS A 117 12.91 9.90 -8.80
N VAL A 118 13.17 9.37 -9.98
CA VAL A 118 14.51 9.26 -10.57
C VAL A 118 14.46 9.92 -11.94
N GLU A 119 15.19 11.02 -12.07
CA GLU A 119 15.34 11.74 -13.34
C GLU A 119 16.15 10.90 -14.34
N ARG A 120 15.82 11.03 -15.62
CA ARG A 120 16.46 10.33 -16.72
C ARG A 120 16.74 11.31 -17.85
N GLU A 121 17.97 11.35 -18.35
CA GLU A 121 18.34 12.25 -19.45
C GLU A 121 17.45 12.01 -20.67
N GLY A 122 16.79 13.09 -21.13
CA GLY A 122 15.91 13.07 -22.30
C GLY A 122 14.64 12.21 -22.17
N ARG A 123 14.30 11.68 -20.98
CA ARG A 123 13.13 10.80 -20.77
C ARG A 123 12.29 11.26 -19.59
N LYS A 124 11.01 10.82 -19.57
CA LYS A 124 10.14 11.04 -18.41
C LYS A 124 10.78 10.41 -17.16
N PRO A 125 10.74 11.09 -16.00
CA PRO A 125 11.28 10.55 -14.76
C PRO A 125 10.55 9.27 -14.38
N LEU A 126 11.28 8.33 -13.78
CA LEU A 126 10.65 7.19 -13.14
C LEU A 126 10.02 7.62 -11.84
N ILE A 127 8.80 7.15 -11.59
CA ILE A 127 8.05 7.47 -10.38
C ILE A 127 7.62 6.18 -9.69
N ALA A 128 8.15 5.93 -8.50
CA ALA A 128 7.72 4.85 -7.62
C ALA A 128 6.72 5.40 -6.60
N ARG A 129 5.60 4.69 -6.37
CA ARG A 129 4.53 5.14 -5.47
C ARG A 129 4.04 4.05 -4.53
N PHE A 130 3.89 4.40 -3.26
CA PHE A 130 3.17 3.62 -2.26
C PHE A 130 1.94 4.36 -1.73
N GLY A 131 0.80 3.67 -1.66
CA GLY A 131 -0.48 4.24 -1.23
C GLY A 131 -1.20 4.97 -2.37
N GLY A 132 -1.98 6.01 -2.04
CA GLY A 132 -2.70 6.80 -3.04
C GLY A 132 -3.86 6.10 -3.76
N ILE A 133 -4.14 4.83 -3.46
CA ILE A 133 -5.27 4.08 -4.02
C ILE A 133 -6.49 4.27 -3.10
N PRO A 134 -7.64 4.76 -3.60
CA PRO A 134 -8.87 4.81 -2.83
C PRO A 134 -9.33 3.39 -2.46
N LEU A 135 -9.45 3.10 -1.16
CA LEU A 135 -10.06 1.86 -0.67
C LEU A 135 -11.58 1.98 -0.66
N THR A 136 -12.14 2.31 -1.82
CA THR A 136 -13.58 2.39 -2.07
C THR A 136 -13.99 1.26 -2.98
N ARG A 137 -15.16 0.68 -2.72
CA ARG A 137 -15.63 -0.48 -3.48
C ARG A 137 -15.82 -0.11 -4.95
N GLN A 138 -15.13 -0.81 -5.85
CA GLN A 138 -15.30 -0.68 -7.29
C GLN A 138 -15.97 -1.93 -7.85
N ARG A 139 -17.24 -1.80 -8.26
CA ARG A 139 -18.03 -2.94 -8.77
C ARG A 139 -17.52 -3.46 -10.13
N LYS A 140 -16.87 -2.59 -10.92
CA LYS A 140 -16.18 -2.93 -12.16
C LYS A 140 -14.68 -2.74 -11.90
N ALA A 141 -13.98 -3.78 -11.44
CA ALA A 141 -12.53 -3.70 -11.30
C ALA A 141 -11.89 -3.84 -12.68
N VAL A 142 -11.25 -2.77 -13.15
CA VAL A 142 -10.32 -2.84 -14.28
C VAL A 142 -8.98 -3.20 -13.68
N ILE A 143 -8.50 -4.43 -13.96
CA ILE A 143 -7.16 -4.85 -13.57
C ILE A 143 -6.19 -4.18 -14.54
N ASN A 144 -5.52 -3.12 -14.10
CA ASN A 144 -4.46 -2.48 -14.86
C ASN A 144 -3.13 -3.15 -14.49
N ASP A 145 -2.76 -4.18 -15.26
CA ASP A 145 -1.48 -4.91 -15.19
C ASP A 145 -0.37 -4.25 -16.03
N LEU A 146 -0.40 -2.92 -16.20
CA LEU A 146 0.63 -2.22 -16.96
C LEU A 146 1.89 -1.97 -16.09
N PRO A 147 3.08 -2.41 -16.53
CA PRO A 147 4.35 -2.21 -15.84
C PRO A 147 4.81 -0.74 -15.82
#